data_AF-A0AB73IPK5-F1
#
_entry.id   AF-A0AB73IPK5-F1
#
_cell.length_a   1.000
_cell.length_b   1.000
_cell.length_c   1.000
_cell.angle_alpha   90.00
_cell.angle_beta   90.00
_cell.angle_gamma   90.00
#
_symmetry.space_group_name_H-M   'P 1'
#
loop_
_entity.id
_entity.type
_entity.pdbx_description
1 polymer ?
#
loop_
_entity_poly.entity_id
_entity_poly.type
_entity_poly.pdbx_seq_one_letter_code
_entity_poly.pdbx_strand_id
1 'polypeptide(L)'
;MSTDLKEPTQLVIGLTKRGKPRRQHPNVKVGDKFDRLTLESVSHADKHGSLLWNCRCDCGNSVVARVQYLRKGIFRSCGCIERNAVTEEIRPVPGFDGYYVSCDGSIYSDRPKGISPQRLLKKKSLTLDRKGYPCTTVRVGGKYKNLYAHIAVALAWIGPKPDGLEVCHNNGKTLDCHYKNLRWDTHKSNMQDRKIHGTELYGTKRPWAKLTDEAVREIRAAYQNKTGQKWGRKELAEKFGVHPMNISRAAKGVTWPHISNKTTEAA
;
A
#
# COMPACT_ATOMS: atom_id res chain seq x y z
N MET A 1 -51.98 -46.88 3.39
CA MET A 1 -52.02 -45.41 3.26
C MET A 1 -50.78 -44.98 2.49
N SER A 2 -50.87 -44.99 1.16
CA SER A 2 -49.83 -44.45 0.26
C SER A 2 -50.46 -43.31 -0.50
N THR A 3 -50.04 -42.08 -0.20
CA THR A 3 -50.40 -40.88 -0.95
C THR A 3 -49.38 -40.71 -2.07
N ASP A 4 -49.71 -41.21 -3.26
CA ASP A 4 -48.93 -40.94 -4.47
C ASP A 4 -49.08 -39.47 -4.89
N LEU A 5 -47.92 -38.86 -5.08
CA LEU A 5 -47.69 -37.50 -5.52
C LEU A 5 -48.21 -37.32 -6.95
N LYS A 6 -49.18 -36.43 -7.15
CA LYS A 6 -49.52 -35.94 -8.49
C LYS A 6 -48.38 -35.06 -9.00
N GLU A 7 -47.88 -35.40 -10.18
CA GLU A 7 -46.81 -34.72 -10.90
C GLU A 7 -47.09 -33.22 -11.14
N PRO A 8 -46.07 -32.33 -11.09
CA PRO A 8 -46.23 -30.96 -11.51
C PRO A 8 -46.21 -30.86 -13.04
N THR A 9 -47.39 -30.51 -13.57
CA THR A 9 -47.68 -29.83 -14.84
C THR A 9 -46.46 -29.25 -15.57
N GLN A 10 -46.14 -29.82 -16.73
CA GLN A 10 -45.22 -29.23 -17.70
C GLN A 10 -45.79 -27.90 -18.22
N LEU A 11 -45.08 -26.80 -17.95
CA LEU A 11 -45.38 -25.49 -18.52
C LEU A 11 -44.97 -25.43 -20.00
N VAL A 12 -45.96 -25.19 -20.86
CA VAL A 12 -45.85 -25.00 -22.31
C VAL A 12 -44.89 -23.85 -22.65
N ILE A 13 -43.92 -24.10 -23.54
CA ILE A 13 -42.84 -23.17 -23.91
C ILE A 13 -43.24 -22.27 -25.08
N GLY A 14 -43.34 -20.96 -24.83
CA GLY A 14 -43.52 -19.94 -25.87
C GLY A 14 -42.23 -19.62 -26.65
N LEU A 15 -42.33 -19.60 -27.99
CA LEU A 15 -41.28 -19.20 -28.92
C LEU A 15 -40.96 -17.68 -28.83
N THR A 16 -39.75 -17.29 -29.23
CA THR A 16 -39.40 -15.88 -29.45
C THR A 16 -39.55 -15.53 -30.94
N LYS A 17 -39.70 -14.23 -31.28
CA LYS A 17 -39.90 -13.69 -32.65
C LYS A 17 -38.80 -14.04 -33.69
N ARG A 18 -37.80 -14.86 -33.35
CA ARG A 18 -36.68 -15.25 -34.24
C ARG A 18 -36.38 -16.75 -34.26
N GLY A 19 -37.32 -17.61 -33.84
CA GLY A 19 -37.25 -19.06 -34.08
C GLY A 19 -36.07 -19.82 -33.46
N LYS A 20 -35.27 -19.20 -32.57
CA LYS A 20 -34.21 -19.92 -31.84
C LYS A 20 -34.77 -20.57 -30.57
N PRO A 21 -34.41 -21.83 -30.25
CA PRO A 21 -34.79 -22.44 -28.98
C PRO A 21 -34.26 -21.57 -27.83
N ARG A 22 -35.12 -21.25 -26.85
CA ARG A 22 -34.67 -20.59 -25.62
C ARG A 22 -33.59 -21.47 -25.00
N ARG A 23 -32.38 -20.93 -24.81
CA ARG A 23 -31.30 -21.65 -24.10
C ARG A 23 -31.88 -22.08 -22.75
N GLN A 24 -31.96 -23.39 -22.52
CA GLN A 24 -32.49 -23.96 -21.30
C GLN A 24 -31.76 -23.31 -20.12
N HIS A 25 -32.53 -22.69 -19.21
CA HIS A 25 -31.97 -22.19 -17.97
C HIS A 25 -31.40 -23.39 -17.21
N PRO A 26 -30.22 -23.25 -16.58
CA PRO A 26 -29.62 -24.38 -15.89
C PRO A 26 -30.57 -24.88 -14.79
N ASN A 27 -30.78 -26.20 -14.70
CA ASN A 27 -31.52 -26.87 -13.62
C ASN A 27 -31.03 -26.36 -12.27
N VAL A 28 -31.72 -25.37 -11.70
CA VAL A 28 -31.53 -24.88 -10.34
C VAL A 28 -32.91 -24.63 -9.73
N LYS A 29 -33.02 -24.86 -8.42
CA LYS A 29 -34.25 -24.73 -7.66
C LYS A 29 -34.04 -23.88 -6.42
N VAL A 30 -35.14 -23.41 -5.84
CA VAL A 30 -35.13 -22.77 -4.52
C VAL A 30 -34.50 -23.72 -3.50
N GLY A 31 -33.62 -23.20 -2.65
CA GLY A 31 -32.84 -23.96 -1.69
C GLY A 31 -31.47 -24.40 -2.17
N ASP A 32 -31.18 -24.34 -3.48
CA ASP A 32 -29.83 -24.65 -3.97
C ASP A 32 -28.81 -23.67 -3.38
N LYS A 33 -27.70 -24.23 -2.85
CA LYS A 33 -26.64 -23.48 -2.19
C LYS A 33 -25.39 -23.42 -3.07
N PHE A 34 -24.86 -22.21 -3.22
CA PHE A 34 -23.63 -21.89 -3.92
C PHE A 34 -22.72 -21.13 -2.96
N ASP A 35 -21.70 -21.81 -2.45
CA ASP A 35 -20.79 -21.21 -1.47
C ASP A 35 -21.59 -20.71 -0.25
N ARG A 36 -21.53 -19.42 0.11
CA ARG A 36 -22.35 -18.84 1.21
C ARG A 36 -23.72 -18.31 0.78
N LEU A 37 -24.19 -18.58 -0.45
CA LEU A 37 -25.43 -18.03 -1.00
C LEU A 37 -26.44 -19.14 -1.28
N THR A 38 -27.64 -19.02 -0.72
CA THR A 38 -28.78 -19.92 -0.95
C THR A 38 -29.84 -19.22 -1.80
N LEU A 39 -30.31 -19.88 -2.86
CA LEU A 39 -31.38 -19.35 -3.72
C LEU A 39 -32.73 -19.35 -2.97
N GLU A 40 -33.37 -18.19 -2.85
CA GLU A 40 -34.70 -18.07 -2.20
C GLU A 40 -35.83 -17.94 -3.22
N SER A 41 -35.66 -17.09 -4.23
CA SER A 41 -36.70 -16.83 -5.23
C SER A 41 -36.12 -16.21 -6.50
N VAL A 42 -36.87 -16.28 -7.59
CA VAL A 42 -36.55 -15.52 -8.81
C VAL A 42 -36.85 -14.05 -8.56
N SER A 43 -35.88 -13.18 -8.90
CA SER A 43 -36.00 -11.73 -8.75
C SER A 43 -36.67 -11.10 -9.97
N HIS A 44 -35.96 -11.09 -11.12
CA HIS A 44 -36.44 -10.56 -12.39
C HIS A 44 -35.57 -11.09 -13.53
N ALA A 45 -36.02 -10.94 -14.78
CA ALA A 45 -35.19 -11.16 -15.96
C ALA A 45 -34.46 -9.86 -16.34
N ASP A 46 -33.21 -9.95 -16.81
CA ASP A 46 -32.52 -8.81 -17.39
C ASP A 46 -33.03 -8.47 -18.80
N LYS A 47 -32.52 -7.38 -19.36
CA LYS A 47 -32.78 -6.95 -20.76
C LYS A 47 -32.41 -7.97 -21.84
N HIS A 48 -31.69 -9.03 -21.48
CA HIS A 48 -31.28 -10.13 -22.36
C HIS A 48 -32.02 -11.44 -22.05
N GLY A 49 -33.02 -11.42 -21.16
CA GLY A 49 -33.83 -12.58 -20.78
C GLY A 49 -33.15 -13.55 -19.79
N SER A 50 -32.02 -13.17 -19.20
CA SER A 50 -31.36 -13.97 -18.15
C SER A 50 -32.05 -13.76 -16.81
N LEU A 51 -32.43 -14.85 -16.13
CA LEU A 51 -33.03 -14.80 -14.80
C LEU A 51 -32.00 -14.44 -13.72
N LEU A 52 -32.35 -13.46 -12.89
CA LEU A 52 -31.64 -13.12 -11.66
C LEU A 52 -32.40 -13.70 -10.47
N TRP A 53 -31.66 -14.08 -9.43
CA TRP A 53 -32.19 -14.74 -8.24
C TRP A 53 -31.91 -13.92 -6.99
N ASN A 54 -32.92 -13.82 -6.12
CA ASN A 54 -32.74 -13.37 -4.74
C ASN A 54 -32.04 -14.49 -3.97
N CYS A 55 -30.87 -14.18 -3.43
CA CYS A 55 -30.04 -15.13 -2.71
C CYS A 55 -29.88 -14.66 -1.26
N ARG A 56 -30.12 -15.54 -0.28
CA ARG A 56 -29.78 -15.30 1.12
C ARG A 56 -28.36 -15.75 1.40
N CYS A 57 -27.59 -14.90 2.07
CA CYS A 57 -26.25 -15.23 2.48
C CYS A 57 -26.23 -15.80 3.91
N ASP A 58 -25.29 -16.68 4.21
CA ASP A 58 -25.07 -17.23 5.56
C ASP A 58 -24.81 -16.14 6.63
N CYS A 59 -24.43 -14.91 6.25
CA CYS A 59 -24.32 -13.78 7.18
C CYS A 59 -25.65 -13.06 7.46
N GLY A 60 -26.77 -13.54 6.95
CA GLY A 60 -28.12 -12.97 7.15
C GLY A 60 -28.55 -11.94 6.10
N ASN A 61 -27.62 -11.37 5.34
CA ASN A 61 -27.93 -10.41 4.26
C ASN A 61 -28.34 -11.10 2.94
N SER A 62 -29.01 -10.37 2.06
CA SER A 62 -29.44 -10.87 0.75
C SER A 62 -28.77 -10.14 -0.42
N VAL A 63 -28.62 -10.80 -1.56
CA VAL A 63 -28.06 -10.25 -2.81
C VAL A 63 -28.81 -10.80 -4.02
N VAL A 64 -28.89 -9.99 -5.09
CA VAL A 64 -29.45 -10.44 -6.38
C VAL A 64 -28.31 -10.85 -7.31
N ALA A 65 -28.29 -12.10 -7.75
CA ALA A 65 -27.21 -12.64 -8.56
C ALA A 65 -27.70 -13.53 -9.71
N ARG A 66 -26.86 -13.71 -10.74
CA ARG A 66 -27.09 -14.68 -11.81
C ARG A 66 -26.47 -16.02 -11.42
N VAL A 67 -27.20 -17.11 -11.66
CA VAL A 67 -26.75 -18.49 -11.41
C VAL A 67 -25.42 -18.79 -12.09
N GLN A 68 -25.20 -18.29 -13.31
CA GLN A 68 -23.93 -18.46 -14.03
C GLN A 68 -22.71 -17.92 -13.27
N TYR A 69 -22.89 -16.83 -12.49
CA TYR A 69 -21.80 -16.22 -11.74
C TYR A 69 -21.60 -16.89 -10.38
N LEU A 70 -22.67 -17.46 -9.80
CA LEU A 70 -22.58 -18.33 -8.64
C LEU A 70 -21.80 -19.60 -8.97
N ARG A 71 -22.12 -20.29 -10.08
CA ARG A 71 -21.41 -21.49 -10.53
C ARG A 71 -19.94 -21.27 -10.85
N LYS A 72 -19.60 -20.11 -11.43
CA LYS A 72 -18.21 -19.73 -11.72
C LYS A 72 -17.42 -19.33 -10.46
N GLY A 73 -18.05 -19.28 -9.28
CA GLY A 73 -17.40 -18.83 -8.05
C GLY A 73 -17.04 -17.35 -8.06
N ILE A 74 -17.64 -16.54 -8.94
CA ILE A 74 -17.40 -15.09 -9.00
C ILE A 74 -18.18 -14.39 -7.87
N PHE A 75 -19.37 -14.89 -7.54
CA PHE A 75 -20.20 -14.40 -6.44
C PHE A 75 -20.30 -15.51 -5.38
N ARG A 76 -19.42 -15.46 -4.38
CA ARG A 76 -19.32 -16.47 -3.30
C ARG A 76 -20.09 -16.08 -2.03
N SER A 77 -20.48 -14.82 -1.93
CA SER A 77 -21.23 -14.27 -0.80
C SER A 77 -21.97 -12.99 -1.21
N CYS A 78 -22.74 -12.39 -0.31
CA CYS A 78 -23.28 -11.04 -0.50
C CYS A 78 -22.20 -9.93 -0.40
N GLY A 79 -20.94 -10.27 -0.65
CA GLY A 79 -19.76 -9.47 -0.37
C GLY A 79 -19.22 -9.60 1.07
N CYS A 80 -19.82 -10.46 1.91
CA CYS A 80 -19.40 -10.59 3.31
C CYS A 80 -18.07 -11.35 3.47
N ILE A 81 -17.70 -12.22 2.53
CA ILE A 81 -16.38 -12.86 2.53
C ILE A 81 -15.33 -11.77 2.34
N GLU A 82 -15.53 -10.85 1.41
CA GLU A 82 -14.61 -9.76 1.15
C GLU A 82 -14.62 -8.72 2.30
N ARG A 83 -15.77 -8.51 2.97
CA ARG A 83 -15.86 -7.68 4.18
C ARG A 83 -15.18 -8.33 5.39
N ASN A 84 -15.30 -9.65 5.56
CA ASN A 84 -14.78 -10.39 6.72
C ASN A 84 -13.36 -10.91 6.51
N ALA A 85 -12.88 -11.01 5.26
CA ALA A 85 -11.46 -11.19 4.96
C ALA A 85 -10.63 -9.96 5.34
N VAL A 86 -11.29 -8.84 5.68
CA VAL A 86 -10.70 -7.77 6.47
C VAL A 86 -10.88 -8.11 7.95
N THR A 87 -10.18 -9.14 8.42
CA THR A 87 -9.98 -9.40 9.85
C THR A 87 -9.03 -8.37 10.48
N GLU A 88 -8.39 -7.53 9.67
CA GLU A 88 -7.62 -6.41 10.18
C GLU A 88 -8.53 -5.34 10.74
N GLU A 89 -8.28 -4.95 11.98
CA GLU A 89 -8.94 -3.83 12.63
C GLU A 89 -8.79 -2.58 11.74
N ILE A 90 -9.91 -2.08 11.23
CA ILE A 90 -9.96 -0.84 10.46
C ILE A 90 -10.45 0.28 11.37
N ARG A 91 -9.69 1.37 11.43
CA ARG A 91 -10.01 2.53 12.25
C ARG A 91 -10.31 3.76 11.39
N PRO A 92 -11.20 4.66 11.85
CA PRO A 92 -11.35 5.97 11.21
C PRO A 92 -10.03 6.75 11.31
N VAL A 93 -9.73 7.57 10.30
CA VAL A 93 -8.55 8.43 10.33
C VAL A 93 -8.92 9.80 10.92
N PRO A 94 -8.39 10.19 12.09
CA PRO A 94 -8.67 11.49 12.69
C PRO A 94 -8.41 12.66 11.73
N GLY A 95 -9.38 13.56 11.58
CA GLY A 95 -9.30 14.72 10.68
C GLY A 95 -9.58 14.41 9.19
N PHE A 96 -9.98 13.18 8.86
CA PHE A 96 -10.30 12.72 7.51
C PHE A 96 -11.63 11.96 7.46
N ASP A 97 -12.74 12.67 7.68
CA ASP A 97 -14.09 12.07 7.76
C ASP A 97 -14.44 11.23 6.52
N GLY A 98 -14.99 10.03 6.75
CA GLY A 98 -15.32 9.06 5.69
C GLY A 98 -14.11 8.36 5.06
N TYR A 99 -12.97 8.41 5.75
CA TYR A 99 -11.76 7.64 5.43
C TYR A 99 -11.31 6.84 6.63
N TYR A 100 -10.82 5.63 6.33
CA TYR A 100 -10.43 4.65 7.32
C TYR A 100 -9.12 4.01 6.87
N VAL A 101 -8.44 3.35 7.79
CA VAL A 101 -7.14 2.75 7.56
C VAL A 101 -7.03 1.45 8.37
N SER A 102 -6.30 0.45 7.87
CA SER A 102 -5.90 -0.77 8.61
C SER A 102 -4.50 -0.61 9.21
N CYS A 103 -4.11 -1.52 10.10
CA CYS A 103 -2.85 -1.42 10.83
C CYS A 103 -1.60 -1.44 9.92
N ASP A 104 -1.70 -1.99 8.70
CA ASP A 104 -0.66 -2.09 7.67
C ASP A 104 -0.57 -0.86 6.73
N GLY A 105 -1.51 0.08 6.82
CA GLY A 105 -1.59 1.26 5.96
C GLY A 105 -2.49 1.15 4.73
N SER A 106 -3.30 0.08 4.59
CA SER A 106 -4.35 0.07 3.57
C SER A 106 -5.45 1.09 3.89
N ILE A 107 -5.75 1.99 2.93
CA ILE A 107 -6.75 3.06 3.12
C ILE A 107 -8.09 2.64 2.51
N TYR A 108 -9.18 2.98 3.20
CA TYR A 108 -10.55 2.71 2.79
C TYR A 108 -11.41 3.98 2.85
N SER A 109 -12.55 3.96 2.16
CA SER A 109 -13.56 5.03 2.23
C SER A 109 -14.96 4.44 2.15
N ASP A 110 -15.88 4.97 2.94
CA ASP A 110 -17.32 4.62 2.94
C ASP A 110 -18.15 5.61 2.11
N ARG A 111 -17.48 6.57 1.47
CA ARG A 111 -18.14 7.63 0.73
C ARG A 111 -18.83 7.08 -0.51
N PRO A 112 -20.06 7.53 -0.78
CA PRO A 112 -20.81 7.06 -1.94
C PRO A 112 -20.05 7.41 -3.23
N LYS A 113 -19.97 6.43 -4.14
CA LYS A 113 -19.52 6.66 -5.52
C LYS A 113 -20.76 6.64 -6.42
N GLY A 114 -21.09 7.77 -7.02
CA GLY A 114 -22.26 7.90 -7.88
C GLY A 114 -23.58 7.78 -7.10
N ILE A 115 -24.58 7.15 -7.72
CA ILE A 115 -25.98 7.12 -7.25
C ILE A 115 -26.20 6.04 -6.15
N SER A 116 -25.24 5.14 -5.89
CA SER A 116 -25.48 4.03 -4.95
C SER A 116 -25.66 4.54 -3.51
N PRO A 117 -26.81 4.32 -2.86
CA PRO A 117 -27.09 4.83 -1.52
C PRO A 117 -26.38 4.06 -0.39
N GLN A 118 -25.72 2.94 -0.71
CA GLN A 118 -25.07 2.07 0.27
C GLN A 118 -23.65 2.56 0.59
N ARG A 119 -23.39 2.88 1.87
CA ARG A 119 -22.06 3.22 2.42
C ARG A 119 -21.23 1.95 2.64
N LEU A 120 -20.82 1.31 1.55
CA LEU A 120 -19.89 0.19 1.62
C LEU A 120 -18.46 0.72 1.74
N LEU A 121 -17.71 0.19 2.70
CA LEU A 121 -16.30 0.49 2.87
C LEU A 121 -15.50 -0.09 1.68
N LYS A 122 -14.84 0.77 0.91
CA LYS A 122 -14.09 0.41 -0.29
C LYS A 122 -12.62 0.75 -0.14
N LYS A 123 -11.75 -0.21 -0.43
CA LYS A 123 -10.30 -0.01 -0.46
C LYS A 123 -9.92 1.01 -1.56
N LYS A 124 -9.08 1.97 -1.21
CA LYS A 124 -8.54 2.99 -2.11
C LYS A 124 -7.27 2.46 -2.76
N SER A 125 -7.09 2.76 -4.04
CA SER A 125 -5.79 2.59 -4.70
C SER A 125 -4.82 3.67 -4.20
N LEU A 126 -3.62 3.24 -3.86
CA LEU A 126 -2.52 4.10 -3.43
C LEU A 126 -1.49 4.24 -4.55
N THR A 127 -0.90 5.42 -4.66
CA THR A 127 0.23 5.72 -5.53
C THR A 127 1.43 6.12 -4.69
N LEU A 128 2.64 5.85 -5.17
CA LEU A 128 3.86 6.32 -4.52
C LEU A 128 4.14 7.77 -4.91
N ASP A 129 4.49 8.60 -3.94
CA ASP A 129 5.00 9.95 -4.22
C ASP A 129 6.46 9.91 -4.71
N ARG A 130 7.03 11.09 -5.01
CA ARG A 130 8.44 11.20 -5.46
C ARG A 130 9.46 10.66 -4.45
N LYS A 131 9.10 10.56 -3.18
CA LYS A 131 9.96 10.05 -2.09
C LYS A 131 9.67 8.58 -1.75
N GLY A 132 8.74 7.94 -2.47
CA GLY A 132 8.38 6.53 -2.29
C GLY A 132 7.34 6.28 -1.20
N TYR A 133 6.62 7.30 -0.73
CA TYR A 133 5.56 7.11 0.27
C TYR A 133 4.20 6.78 -0.38
N PRO A 134 3.50 5.72 0.06
CA PRO A 134 2.15 5.42 -0.39
C PRO A 134 1.15 6.50 0.03
N CYS A 135 0.38 7.01 -0.93
CA CYS A 135 -0.60 8.06 -0.70
C CYS A 135 -1.81 7.93 -1.63
N THR A 136 -2.90 8.61 -1.28
CA THR A 136 -4.06 8.76 -2.16
C THR A 136 -4.69 10.13 -1.96
N THR A 137 -5.24 10.71 -3.03
CA THR A 137 -5.99 11.96 -2.92
C THR A 137 -7.36 11.68 -2.32
N VAL A 138 -7.71 12.50 -1.33
CA VAL A 138 -8.95 12.46 -0.56
C VAL A 138 -9.59 13.85 -0.56
N ARG A 139 -10.90 13.94 -0.30
CA ARG A 139 -11.61 15.23 -0.21
C ARG A 139 -12.03 15.44 1.23
N VAL A 140 -11.66 16.51 1.92
CA VAL A 140 -12.07 16.76 3.31
C VAL A 140 -12.52 18.20 3.43
N GLY A 141 -13.70 18.45 4.02
CA GLY A 141 -14.27 19.79 4.10
C GLY A 141 -14.36 20.49 2.74
N GLY A 142 -14.76 19.76 1.69
CA GLY A 142 -14.85 20.27 0.33
C GLY A 142 -13.54 20.39 -0.44
N LYS A 143 -12.37 20.37 0.22
CA LYS A 143 -11.03 20.55 -0.40
C LYS A 143 -10.32 19.22 -0.66
N TYR A 144 -9.47 19.16 -1.68
CA TYR A 144 -8.61 18.00 -1.93
C TYR A 144 -7.36 18.05 -1.07
N LYS A 145 -6.99 16.91 -0.47
CA LYS A 145 -5.78 16.71 0.32
C LYS A 145 -5.14 15.38 -0.06
N ASN A 146 -3.83 15.26 0.10
CA ASN A 146 -3.15 13.97 0.02
C ASN A 146 -3.17 13.32 1.39
N LEU A 147 -3.67 12.09 1.46
CA LEU A 147 -3.59 11.25 2.65
C LEU A 147 -2.51 10.19 2.44
N TYR A 148 -1.47 10.24 3.26
CA TYR A 148 -0.37 9.28 3.25
C TYR A 148 -0.69 8.12 4.19
N ALA A 149 -0.35 6.89 3.78
CA ALA A 149 -0.64 5.67 4.55
C ALA A 149 -0.03 5.70 5.95
N HIS A 150 1.27 5.96 6.05
CA HIS A 150 1.98 6.06 7.33
C HIS A 150 1.41 7.16 8.26
N ILE A 151 0.97 8.31 7.71
CA ILE A 151 0.30 9.36 8.51
C ILE A 151 -1.07 8.86 9.01
N ALA A 152 -1.85 8.23 8.14
CA ALA A 152 -3.17 7.70 8.49
C ALA A 152 -3.06 6.67 9.63
N VAL A 153 -2.10 5.75 9.54
CA VAL A 153 -1.83 4.74 10.58
C VAL A 153 -1.36 5.42 11.87
N ALA A 154 -0.41 6.35 11.81
CA ALA A 154 0.07 7.03 13.01
C ALA A 154 -1.05 7.77 13.73
N LEU A 155 -1.91 8.49 13.01
CA LEU A 155 -3.07 9.16 13.62
C LEU A 155 -4.06 8.19 14.27
N ALA A 156 -4.27 7.01 13.70
CA ALA A 156 -5.28 6.05 14.17
C ALA A 156 -4.80 5.08 15.28
N TRP A 157 -3.50 4.78 15.36
CA TRP A 157 -2.93 3.85 16.37
C TRP A 157 -2.00 4.51 17.38
N ILE A 158 -1.24 5.54 16.99
CA ILE A 158 -0.27 6.19 17.87
C ILE A 158 -0.91 7.39 18.56
N GLY A 159 -1.75 8.14 17.84
CA GLY A 159 -2.52 9.26 18.37
C GLY A 159 -2.31 10.56 17.59
N PRO A 160 -2.85 11.68 18.11
CA PRO A 160 -2.78 12.96 17.42
C PRO A 160 -1.33 13.37 17.20
N LYS A 161 -1.07 13.94 16.02
CA LYS A 161 0.26 14.43 15.65
C LYS A 161 0.67 15.59 16.58
N PRO A 162 1.75 15.46 17.37
CA PRO A 162 2.26 16.57 18.16
C PRO A 162 2.92 17.65 17.29
N ASP A 163 2.92 18.89 17.77
CA ASP A 163 3.52 20.01 17.06
C ASP A 163 5.03 19.82 16.83
N GLY A 164 5.50 20.18 15.64
CA GLY A 164 6.91 20.08 15.26
C GLY A 164 7.42 18.67 15.00
N LEU A 165 6.60 17.62 15.18
CA LEU A 165 7.00 16.24 14.91
C LEU A 165 6.60 15.76 13.51
N GLU A 166 7.24 14.71 13.05
CA GLU A 166 6.94 13.96 11.84
C GLU A 166 6.83 12.47 12.15
N VAL A 167 6.16 11.73 11.27
CA VAL A 167 6.05 10.28 11.41
C VAL A 167 7.28 9.64 10.79
N CYS A 168 7.98 8.84 11.58
CA CYS A 168 9.23 8.17 11.22
C CYS A 168 9.02 6.66 11.13
N HIS A 169 9.76 6.02 10.23
CA HIS A 169 9.78 4.56 10.09
C HIS A 169 10.99 4.01 10.84
N ASN A 170 10.77 3.13 11.83
CA ASN A 170 11.82 2.53 12.66
C ASN A 170 12.81 1.67 11.88
N ASN A 171 12.45 1.24 10.67
CA ASN A 171 13.30 0.43 9.79
C ASN A 171 13.74 1.14 8.50
N GLY A 172 13.37 2.41 8.32
CA GLY A 172 13.70 3.20 7.14
C GLY A 172 13.01 2.78 5.83
N LYS A 173 12.03 1.87 5.86
CA LYS A 173 11.30 1.39 4.66
C LYS A 173 9.96 2.12 4.52
N THR A 174 9.83 2.97 3.51
CA THR A 174 8.63 3.83 3.29
C THR A 174 7.34 3.06 2.98
N LEU A 175 7.44 1.79 2.57
CA LEU A 175 6.30 0.93 2.26
C LEU A 175 5.80 0.16 3.49
N ASP A 176 6.60 0.05 4.55
CA ASP A 176 6.24 -0.66 5.77
C ASP A 176 5.52 0.28 6.75
N CYS A 177 4.25 0.53 6.46
CA CYS A 177 3.42 1.44 7.23
C CYS A 177 2.78 0.79 8.48
N HIS A 178 3.25 -0.40 8.91
CA HIS A 178 2.64 -1.06 10.07
C HIS A 178 2.81 -0.20 11.33
N TYR A 179 1.77 -0.02 12.15
CA TYR A 179 1.81 0.95 13.28
C TYR A 179 2.98 0.73 14.26
N LYS A 180 3.38 -0.52 14.51
CA LYS A 180 4.54 -0.85 15.37
C LYS A 180 5.88 -0.39 14.78
N ASN A 181 5.95 -0.18 13.47
CA ASN A 181 7.11 0.35 12.76
C ASN A 181 7.11 1.88 12.69
N LEU A 182 6.06 2.56 13.18
CA LEU A 182 5.91 4.00 13.09
C LEU A 182 6.04 4.66 14.47
N ARG A 183 6.55 5.89 14.48
CA ARG A 183 6.58 6.76 15.68
C ARG A 183 6.52 8.24 15.30
N TRP A 184 6.03 9.07 16.22
CA TRP A 184 6.21 10.53 16.11
C TRP A 184 7.59 10.90 16.63
N ASP A 185 8.37 11.64 15.84
CA ASP A 185 9.71 12.07 16.24
C ASP A 185 10.09 13.38 15.53
N THR A 186 11.19 13.99 15.95
CA THR A 186 11.72 15.21 15.37
C THR A 186 12.42 14.93 14.04
N HIS A 187 12.40 15.92 13.15
CA HIS A 187 13.14 15.86 11.89
C HIS A 187 14.64 15.59 12.11
N LYS A 188 15.23 16.17 13.17
CA LYS A 188 16.64 15.96 13.51
C LYS A 188 16.94 14.50 13.84
N SER A 189 16.08 13.84 14.62
CA SER A 189 16.19 12.41 14.96
C SER A 189 16.06 11.54 13.71
N ASN A 190 15.03 11.77 12.89
CA ASN A 190 14.81 11.05 11.63
C ASN A 190 15.99 11.17 10.65
N MET A 191 16.66 12.33 10.61
CA MET A 191 17.86 12.52 9.80
C MET A 191 19.07 11.71 10.30
N GLN A 192 19.13 11.45 11.60
CA GLN A 192 20.15 10.59 12.23
C GLN A 192 19.86 9.10 11.96
N ASP A 193 18.59 8.71 11.89
CA ASP A 193 18.19 7.33 11.53
C ASP A 193 18.76 6.87 10.20
N ARG A 194 19.03 7.79 9.26
CA ARG A 194 19.67 7.44 7.97
C ARG A 194 21.02 6.73 8.15
N LYS A 195 21.75 7.02 9.22
CA LYS A 195 22.99 6.31 9.58
C LYS A 195 22.70 4.89 10.03
N ILE A 196 21.73 4.74 10.93
CA ILE A 196 21.30 3.45 11.48
C ILE A 196 20.76 2.54 10.38
N HIS A 197 19.95 3.10 9.48
CA HIS A 197 19.35 2.39 8.35
C HIS A 197 20.31 2.20 7.16
N GLY A 198 21.54 2.73 7.23
CA GLY A 198 22.53 2.62 6.16
C GLY A 198 22.18 3.36 4.86
N THR A 199 21.22 4.30 4.90
CA THR A 199 20.79 5.09 3.74
C THR A 199 21.58 6.39 3.57
N GLU A 200 22.49 6.71 4.50
CA GLU A 200 23.38 7.85 4.36
C GLU A 200 24.41 7.63 3.25
N LEU A 201 24.38 8.51 2.24
CA LEU A 201 25.37 8.49 1.16
C LEU A 201 26.66 9.20 1.60
N TYR A 202 27.79 8.57 1.33
CA TYR A 202 29.12 9.10 1.58
C TYR A 202 30.06 8.78 0.42
N GLY A 203 31.12 9.57 0.29
CA GLY A 203 32.12 9.37 -0.75
C GLY A 203 31.55 9.24 -2.16
N THR A 204 32.04 8.26 -2.91
CA THR A 204 31.63 7.92 -4.29
C THR A 204 30.16 7.49 -4.41
N LYS A 205 29.49 7.11 -3.30
CA LYS A 205 28.04 6.86 -3.31
C LYS A 205 27.22 8.14 -3.56
N ARG A 206 27.83 9.32 -3.46
CA ARG A 206 27.20 10.59 -3.84
C ARG A 206 27.39 10.81 -5.35
N PRO A 207 26.33 11.04 -6.14
CA PRO A 207 26.43 11.13 -7.61
C PRO A 207 27.37 12.23 -8.13
N TRP A 208 27.61 13.28 -7.34
CA TRP A 208 28.46 14.42 -7.68
C TRP A 208 29.80 14.43 -6.91
N ALA A 209 30.21 13.31 -6.33
CA ALA A 209 31.50 13.21 -5.66
C ALA A 209 32.64 13.40 -6.66
N LYS A 210 33.45 14.45 -6.46
CA LYS A 210 34.64 14.72 -7.28
C LYS A 210 35.86 13.89 -6.88
N LEU A 211 35.94 13.49 -5.62
CA LEU A 211 37.01 12.63 -5.13
C LEU A 211 36.58 11.16 -5.28
N THR A 212 37.54 10.28 -5.50
CA THR A 212 37.36 8.82 -5.46
C THR A 212 37.84 8.25 -4.12
N ASP A 213 37.52 6.99 -3.84
CA ASP A 213 38.05 6.32 -2.64
C ASP A 213 39.60 6.30 -2.67
N GLU A 214 40.20 6.07 -3.83
CA GLU A 214 41.65 6.06 -4.07
C GLU A 214 42.27 7.42 -3.82
N ALA A 215 41.66 8.49 -4.34
CA ALA A 215 42.11 9.87 -4.12
C ALA A 215 42.12 10.21 -2.62
N VAL A 216 41.14 9.72 -1.87
CA VAL A 216 41.05 9.98 -0.43
C VAL A 216 42.07 9.18 0.37
N ARG A 217 42.38 7.94 -0.03
CA ARG A 217 43.51 7.18 0.53
C ARG A 217 44.83 7.93 0.29
N GLU A 218 45.03 8.48 -0.90
CA GLU A 218 46.21 9.28 -1.23
C GLU A 218 46.29 10.55 -0.36
N ILE A 219 45.17 11.28 -0.23
CA ILE A 219 45.08 12.47 0.64
C ILE A 219 45.44 12.12 2.09
N ARG A 220 44.98 10.99 2.62
CA ARG A 220 45.27 10.58 4.00
C ARG A 220 46.72 10.18 4.20
N ALA A 221 47.29 9.40 3.28
CA ALA A 221 48.71 9.03 3.32
C ALA A 221 49.61 10.29 3.29
N ALA A 222 49.29 11.26 2.44
CA ALA A 222 50.01 12.54 2.38
C ALA A 222 49.95 13.34 3.70
N TYR A 223 48.87 13.20 4.48
CA TYR A 223 48.72 13.88 5.78
C TYR A 223 49.36 13.14 6.96
N GLN A 224 49.57 11.83 6.85
CA GLN A 224 50.26 11.02 7.88
C GLN A 224 51.78 11.20 7.82
N ASN A 225 52.34 11.33 6.62
CA ASN A 225 53.78 11.48 6.39
C ASN A 225 54.25 12.95 6.50
N LYS A 226 53.97 13.60 7.65
CA LYS A 226 54.32 15.02 7.89
C LYS A 226 55.83 15.32 8.00
N THR A 227 56.68 14.30 7.98
CA THR A 227 58.13 14.43 8.18
C THR A 227 58.92 14.75 6.90
N GLY A 228 58.29 14.83 5.73
CA GLY A 228 58.93 15.25 4.49
C GLY A 228 57.89 15.74 3.49
N GLN A 229 57.55 17.03 3.56
CA GLN A 229 56.37 17.59 2.90
C GLN A 229 56.45 17.47 1.37
N LYS A 230 55.69 16.55 0.76
CA LYS A 230 55.61 16.42 -0.71
C LYS A 230 54.43 17.15 -1.34
N TRP A 231 53.32 17.36 -0.61
CA TRP A 231 52.17 18.14 -1.12
C TRP A 231 51.40 18.85 0.01
N GLY A 232 51.14 20.15 -0.13
CA GLY A 232 50.30 20.96 0.73
C GLY A 232 48.81 20.87 0.39
N ARG A 233 47.95 21.34 1.31
CA ARG A 233 46.47 21.33 1.13
C ARG A 233 46.02 22.00 -0.18
N LYS A 234 46.71 23.07 -0.61
CA LYS A 234 46.41 23.80 -1.86
C LYS A 234 46.73 22.95 -3.09
N GLU A 235 47.91 22.36 -3.11
CA GLU A 235 48.40 21.58 -4.25
C GLU A 235 47.58 20.29 -4.44
N LEU A 236 47.18 19.61 -3.35
CA LEU A 236 46.24 18.49 -3.42
C LEU A 236 44.85 18.93 -3.93
N ALA A 237 44.41 20.13 -3.56
CA ALA A 237 43.14 20.67 -4.04
C ALA A 237 43.18 20.94 -5.54
N GLU A 238 44.28 21.48 -6.05
CA GLU A 238 44.51 21.67 -7.49
C GLU A 238 44.58 20.33 -8.22
N LYS A 239 45.38 19.37 -7.71
CA LYS A 239 45.50 18.01 -8.28
C LYS A 239 44.15 17.35 -8.49
N PHE A 240 43.26 17.43 -7.49
CA PHE A 240 41.97 16.75 -7.54
C PHE A 240 40.80 17.65 -7.97
N GLY A 241 41.06 18.91 -8.35
CA GLY A 241 40.01 19.84 -8.81
C GLY A 241 38.93 20.12 -7.76
N VAL A 242 39.31 20.19 -6.48
CA VAL A 242 38.39 20.45 -5.35
C VAL A 242 38.84 21.61 -4.49
N HIS A 243 37.91 22.20 -3.75
CA HIS A 243 38.26 23.26 -2.79
C HIS A 243 39.18 22.72 -1.67
N PRO A 244 40.19 23.48 -1.20
CA PRO A 244 41.12 23.06 -0.12
C PRO A 244 40.45 22.54 1.16
N MET A 245 39.25 23.05 1.47
CA MET A 245 38.45 22.56 2.61
C MET A 245 38.05 21.08 2.44
N ASN A 246 37.75 20.64 1.21
CA ASN A 246 37.36 19.25 0.94
C ASN A 246 38.51 18.28 1.20
N ILE A 247 39.74 18.67 0.85
CA ILE A 247 40.96 17.92 1.18
C ILE A 247 41.07 17.75 2.70
N SER A 248 40.94 18.83 3.46
CA SER A 248 41.04 18.79 4.92
C SER A 248 39.96 17.90 5.56
N ARG A 249 38.70 17.98 5.08
CA ARG A 249 37.60 17.16 5.60
C ARG A 249 37.75 15.68 5.23
N ALA A 250 38.28 15.38 4.05
CA ALA A 250 38.57 14.02 3.62
C ALA A 250 39.74 13.40 4.41
N ALA A 251 40.80 14.16 4.64
CA ALA A 251 41.95 13.76 5.46
C ALA A 251 41.54 13.46 6.92
N LYS A 252 40.65 14.29 7.50
CA LYS A 252 40.12 14.10 8.86
C LYS A 252 39.06 12.99 8.98
N GLY A 253 38.66 12.37 7.88
CA GLY A 253 37.62 11.34 7.87
C GLY A 253 36.17 11.84 8.04
N VAL A 254 35.94 13.15 8.00
CA VAL A 254 34.61 13.75 8.22
C VAL A 254 33.64 13.44 7.07
N THR A 255 34.13 13.46 5.82
CA THR A 255 33.29 13.26 4.61
C THR A 255 33.42 11.87 3.98
N TRP A 256 34.39 11.07 4.44
CA TRP A 256 34.71 9.74 3.94
C TRP A 256 34.90 8.73 5.09
N PRO A 257 33.92 8.58 6.00
CA PRO A 257 34.09 7.80 7.23
C PRO A 257 34.31 6.30 6.98
N HIS A 258 33.96 5.80 5.79
CA HIS A 258 34.11 4.39 5.39
C HIS A 258 35.52 3.98 5.00
N ILE A 259 36.37 4.94 4.65
CA ILE A 259 37.80 4.67 4.40
C ILE A 259 38.46 4.64 5.78
N SER A 260 39.35 3.68 6.05
CA SER A 260 40.08 3.63 7.33
C SER A 260 41.21 4.66 7.35
N ASN A 261 41.62 5.10 8.54
CA ASN A 261 42.85 5.87 8.73
C ASN A 261 44.06 4.97 9.03
N LYS A 262 43.86 3.66 9.16
CA LYS A 262 44.95 2.70 9.36
C LYS A 262 45.36 2.20 8.00
N THR A 263 46.56 2.59 7.56
CA THR A 263 47.29 1.85 6.52
C THR A 263 47.34 0.42 7.00
N THR A 264 46.70 -0.50 6.28
CA THR A 264 46.97 -1.93 6.42
C THR A 264 48.45 -2.12 6.09
N GLU A 265 49.28 -2.20 7.12
CA GLU A 265 50.58 -2.86 7.04
C GLU A 265 50.28 -4.33 6.76
N ALA A 266 50.32 -4.70 5.49
CA ALA A 266 50.41 -6.10 5.10
C ALA A 266 51.86 -6.53 5.37
N ALA A 267 52.00 -7.41 6.37
CA ALA A 267 53.19 -8.21 6.64
C ALA A 267 53.40 -9.25 5.55
#